data_AF-A0A8J5T845-F1
#
_entry.id   AF-A0A8J5T845-F1
#
_cell.length_a   1.000
_cell.length_b   1.000
_cell.length_c   1.000
_cell.angle_alpha   90.00
_cell.angle_beta   90.00
_cell.angle_gamma   90.00
#
_symmetry.space_group_name_H-M   'P 1'
#
loop_
_entity.id
_entity.type
_entity.pdbx_description
1 polymer ?
#
loop_
_entity_poly.entity_id
_entity_poly.type
_entity_poly.pdbx_seq_one_letter_code
_entity_poly.pdbx_strand_id
1 'polypeptide(L)'
;MASPGAAPLRDAVGGLDRDPFVALLAKLIGESRRLQNDPPAHVPQEDLVAQHVVDALLPVSTDTGGGPLVVRKVSYAEGRSNVIVEYPGTVPDRVVSFVGMHMDVVPANPDDWVSC
;
A
#
# COMPACT_ATOMS: atom_id res chain seq x y z
N MET A 1 39.64 -4.37 2.56
CA MET A 1 39.12 -3.11 2.01
C MET A 1 38.00 -2.64 2.92
N ALA A 2 38.05 -1.41 3.44
CA ALA A 2 37.03 -0.89 4.34
C ALA A 2 35.70 -0.68 3.59
N SER A 3 34.58 -1.09 4.20
CA SER A 3 33.24 -0.76 3.69
C SER A 3 33.11 0.76 3.57
N PRO A 4 32.51 1.29 2.48
CA PRO A 4 32.14 2.69 2.45
C PRO A 4 31.21 2.95 3.63
N GLY A 5 31.51 3.96 4.46
CA GLY A 5 30.61 4.35 5.53
C GLY A 5 29.23 4.63 4.94
N ALA A 6 28.21 3.94 5.46
CA ALA A 6 26.84 4.12 4.98
C ALA A 6 26.47 5.60 5.07
N ALA A 7 25.90 6.15 3.99
CA ALA A 7 25.33 7.48 4.04
C ALA A 7 24.34 7.56 5.22
N PRO A 8 24.24 8.72 5.90
CA PRO A 8 23.22 8.91 6.92
C PRO A 8 21.87 8.41 6.40
N LEU A 9 21.12 7.66 7.20
CA LEU A 9 19.86 7.03 6.78
C LEU A 9 18.92 8.02 6.05
N ARG A 10 18.92 9.28 6.48
CA ARG A 10 18.15 10.37 5.87
C ARG A 10 18.55 10.66 4.43
N ASP A 11 19.84 10.60 4.13
CA ASP A 11 20.38 10.83 2.79
C ASP A 11 20.15 9.61 1.89
N ALA A 12 20.12 8.40 2.48
CA ALA A 12 19.85 7.15 1.76
C ALA A 12 18.35 6.92 1.47
N VAL A 13 17.47 7.28 2.41
CA VAL A 13 16.01 7.19 2.25
C VAL A 13 15.47 8.36 1.42
N GLY A 14 16.17 9.50 1.44
CA GLY A 14 15.71 10.72 0.80
C GLY A 14 14.47 11.31 1.48
N GLY A 15 13.75 12.15 0.73
CA GLY A 15 12.49 12.74 1.16
C GLY A 15 11.30 11.97 0.60
N LEU A 16 10.13 12.12 1.24
CA LEU A 16 8.87 11.66 0.67
C LEU A 16 8.51 12.52 -0.54
N ASP A 17 8.24 11.87 -1.67
CA ASP A 17 7.62 12.56 -2.81
C ASP A 17 6.16 12.87 -2.46
N ARG A 18 5.92 14.14 -2.11
CA ARG A 18 4.68 14.58 -1.48
C ARG A 18 3.50 14.47 -2.44
N ASP A 19 3.67 14.87 -3.69
CA ASP A 19 2.52 15.04 -4.60
C ASP A 19 1.93 13.68 -5.00
N PRO A 20 2.72 12.67 -5.42
CA PRO A 20 2.22 11.31 -5.66
C PRO A 20 1.66 10.66 -4.39
N PHE A 21 2.28 10.91 -3.23
CA PHE A 21 1.79 10.38 -1.96
C PHE A 21 0.41 10.94 -1.61
N VAL A 22 0.22 12.26 -1.68
CA VAL A 22 -1.07 12.90 -1.38
C VAL A 22 -2.11 12.49 -2.42
N ALA A 23 -1.74 12.39 -3.70
CA ALA A 23 -2.64 11.94 -4.76
C ALA A 23 -3.14 10.49 -4.54
N LEU A 24 -2.24 9.58 -4.14
CA LEU A 24 -2.62 8.21 -3.80
C LEU A 24 -3.50 8.20 -2.55
N LEU A 25 -3.10 8.90 -1.48
CA LEU A 25 -3.86 8.97 -0.24
C LEU A 25 -5.29 9.49 -0.47
N ALA A 26 -5.46 10.51 -1.31
CA ALA A 26 -6.78 11.03 -1.66
C ALA A 26 -7.65 9.98 -2.36
N LYS A 27 -7.09 9.17 -3.26
CA LYS A 27 -7.79 8.04 -3.89
C LYS A 27 -8.21 7.01 -2.85
N LEU A 28 -7.31 6.63 -1.94
CA LEU A 28 -7.60 5.66 -0.87
C LEU A 28 -8.72 6.16 0.06
N ILE A 29 -8.67 7.42 0.48
CA ILE A 29 -9.72 8.04 1.30
C ILE A 29 -11.05 8.06 0.54
N GLY A 30 -11.05 8.31 -0.78
CA GLY A 30 -12.26 8.27 -1.61
C GLY A 30 -12.93 6.89 -1.68
N GLU A 31 -12.22 5.82 -1.33
CA GLU A 31 -12.75 4.46 -1.24
C GLU A 31 -13.35 4.14 0.14
N SER A 32 -13.11 4.95 1.18
CA SER A 32 -13.43 4.63 2.59
C SER A 32 -14.86 4.13 2.82
N ARG A 33 -15.87 4.69 2.13
CA ARG A 33 -17.27 4.23 2.27
C ARG A 33 -17.44 2.74 1.91
N ARG A 34 -16.71 2.26 0.90
CA ARG A 34 -16.77 0.88 0.39
C ARG A 34 -15.83 -0.08 1.15
N LEU A 35 -15.03 0.45 2.06
CA LEU A 35 -14.06 -0.28 2.86
C LEU A 35 -14.51 -0.45 4.32
N GLN A 36 -15.69 0.07 4.69
CA GLN A 36 -16.22 -0.10 6.04
C GLN A 36 -16.40 -1.59 6.35
N ASN A 37 -15.93 -2.00 7.53
CA ASN A 37 -15.99 -3.38 8.00
C ASN A 37 -17.05 -3.52 9.10
N ASP A 38 -18.29 -3.82 8.69
CA ASP A 38 -19.43 -4.10 9.58
C ASP A 38 -20.36 -5.15 8.93
N PRO A 39 -19.89 -6.40 8.80
CA PRO A 39 -20.68 -7.44 8.16
C PRO A 39 -21.94 -7.77 8.99
N PRO A 40 -23.11 -7.99 8.34
CA PRO A 40 -23.31 -8.09 6.89
C PRO A 40 -23.60 -6.76 6.19
N ALA A 41 -23.82 -5.66 6.93
CA ALA A 41 -24.21 -4.37 6.36
C ALA A 41 -23.14 -3.80 5.43
N HIS A 42 -21.87 -3.95 5.82
CA HIS A 42 -20.70 -3.47 5.10
C HIS A 42 -19.62 -4.55 5.05
N VAL A 43 -19.39 -5.08 3.85
CA VAL A 43 -18.27 -6.00 3.56
C VAL A 43 -17.21 -5.21 2.77
N PRO A 44 -15.95 -5.12 3.25
CA PRO A 44 -14.92 -4.34 2.58
C PRO A 44 -14.61 -4.83 1.16
N GLN A 45 -14.57 -3.89 0.20
CA GLN A 45 -14.19 -4.12 -1.19
C GLN A 45 -12.72 -3.72 -1.43
N GLU A 46 -11.78 -4.43 -0.79
CA GLU A 46 -10.35 -4.10 -0.80
C GLU A 46 -9.72 -4.14 -2.20
N ASP A 47 -10.36 -4.81 -3.17
CA ASP A 47 -9.95 -4.81 -4.58
C ASP A 47 -9.78 -3.41 -5.19
N LEU A 48 -10.62 -2.46 -4.76
CA LEU A 48 -10.64 -1.08 -5.25
C LEU A 48 -9.35 -0.35 -4.85
N VAL A 49 -8.97 -0.51 -3.59
CA VAL A 49 -7.75 0.09 -3.03
C VAL A 49 -6.51 -0.65 -3.49
N ALA A 50 -6.56 -1.98 -3.56
CA ALA A 50 -5.47 -2.77 -4.12
C ALA A 50 -5.11 -2.32 -5.53
N GLN A 51 -6.11 -1.98 -6.35
CA GLN A 51 -5.87 -1.46 -7.70
C GLN A 51 -5.16 -0.10 -7.69
N HIS A 52 -5.58 0.85 -6.85
CA HIS A 52 -4.90 2.15 -6.73
C HIS A 52 -3.42 2.00 -6.35
N VAL A 53 -3.10 1.05 -5.47
CA VAL A 53 -1.71 0.76 -5.06
C VAL A 53 -0.92 0.13 -6.22
N VAL A 54 -1.49 -0.85 -6.91
CA VAL A 54 -0.85 -1.48 -8.09
C VAL A 54 -0.56 -0.44 -9.17
N ASP A 55 -1.53 0.40 -9.50
CA ASP A 55 -1.39 1.45 -10.52
C ASP A 55 -0.30 2.46 -10.15
N ALA A 56 -0.20 2.82 -8.86
CA ALA A 56 0.83 3.74 -8.37
C ALA A 56 2.25 3.15 -8.44
N LEU A 57 2.39 1.83 -8.28
CA LEU A 57 3.68 1.13 -8.34
C LEU A 57 4.07 0.68 -9.75
N LEU A 58 3.11 0.65 -10.68
CA LEU A 58 3.33 0.21 -12.06
C LEU A 58 4.53 0.89 -12.75
N PRO A 59 4.77 2.21 -12.61
CA PRO A 59 5.92 2.88 -13.23
C PRO A 59 7.30 2.46 -12.71
N VAL A 60 7.36 1.82 -11.53
CA VAL A 60 8.60 1.37 -10.89
C VAL A 60 8.65 -0.16 -10.77
N SER A 61 7.74 -0.84 -11.45
CA SER A 61 7.61 -2.29 -11.46
C SER A 61 8.39 -2.94 -12.60
N THR A 62 8.65 -4.24 -12.44
CA THR A 62 9.25 -5.07 -13.49
C THR A 62 8.34 -5.23 -14.71
N ASP A 63 7.03 -5.14 -14.54
CA ASP A 63 6.03 -5.38 -15.60
C ASP A 63 6.09 -4.32 -16.71
N THR A 64 6.50 -3.10 -16.37
CA THR A 64 6.73 -2.01 -17.33
C THR A 64 8.20 -1.82 -17.69
N GLY A 65 9.10 -2.56 -17.05
CA GLY A 65 10.54 -2.33 -17.12
C GLY A 65 11.00 -1.02 -16.47
N GLY A 66 10.13 -0.34 -15.71
CA GLY A 66 10.43 0.95 -15.10
C GLY A 66 11.17 0.88 -13.76
N GLY A 67 11.22 -0.30 -13.12
CA GLY A 67 12.00 -0.51 -11.92
C GLY A 67 12.03 -1.96 -11.43
N PRO A 68 12.63 -2.22 -10.25
CA PRO A 68 12.89 -3.56 -9.77
C PRO A 68 11.72 -4.18 -8.98
N LEU A 69 10.61 -3.46 -8.77
CA LEU A 69 9.53 -3.96 -7.91
C LEU A 69 8.74 -5.07 -8.60
N VAL A 70 8.62 -6.21 -7.94
CA VAL A 70 7.69 -7.28 -8.33
C VAL A 70 6.40 -7.10 -7.53
N VAL A 71 5.32 -6.71 -8.21
CA VAL A 71 4.04 -6.39 -7.58
C VAL A 71 3.03 -7.46 -7.93
N ARG A 72 2.35 -8.01 -6.92
CA ARG A 72 1.32 -9.05 -7.09
C ARG A 72 0.05 -8.69 -6.35
N LYS A 73 -1.07 -8.67 -7.06
CA LYS A 73 -2.41 -8.60 -6.48
C LYS A 73 -2.94 -10.04 -6.32
N VAL A 74 -3.19 -10.46 -5.08
CA VAL A 74 -3.58 -11.83 -4.74
C VAL A 74 -4.91 -11.81 -3.99
N SER A 75 -5.90 -12.57 -4.44
CA SER A 75 -7.21 -12.68 -3.80
C SER A 75 -7.38 -14.05 -3.16
N TYR A 76 -7.73 -14.08 -1.88
CA TYR A 76 -8.11 -15.29 -1.13
C TYR A 76 -9.62 -15.35 -0.84
N ALA A 77 -10.29 -14.20 -0.91
CA ALA A 77 -11.74 -14.05 -0.83
C ALA A 77 -12.18 -13.01 -1.86
N GLU A 78 -13.34 -13.23 -2.47
CA GLU A 78 -13.85 -12.37 -3.54
C GLU A 78 -13.97 -10.90 -3.08
N GLY A 79 -13.44 -9.98 -3.88
CA GLY A 79 -13.42 -8.55 -3.58
C GLY A 79 -12.40 -8.11 -2.51
N ARG A 80 -11.62 -9.05 -1.94
CA ARG A 80 -10.68 -8.83 -0.83
C ARG A 80 -9.23 -9.12 -1.19
N SER A 81 -8.72 -8.45 -2.23
CA SER A 81 -7.35 -8.61 -2.67
C SER A 81 -6.32 -8.05 -1.69
N ASN A 82 -5.20 -8.76 -1.60
CA ASN A 82 -3.97 -8.34 -0.95
C ASN A 82 -2.98 -7.87 -2.01
N VAL A 83 -2.11 -6.92 -1.67
CA VAL A 83 -0.99 -6.50 -2.52
C VAL A 83 0.31 -6.93 -1.87
N ILE A 84 1.10 -7.71 -2.59
CA ILE A 84 2.44 -8.13 -2.19
C ILE A 84 3.43 -7.39 -3.08
N VAL A 85 4.31 -6.61 -2.46
CA VAL A 85 5.37 -5.86 -3.14
C VAL A 85 6.71 -6.42 -2.70
N GLU A 86 7.49 -6.89 -3.65
CA GLU A 86 8.82 -7.44 -3.41
C GLU A 86 9.87 -6.53 -4.07
N TYR A 87 10.88 -6.16 -3.28
CA TYR A 87 12.11 -5.54 -3.77
C TYR A 87 13.23 -6.60 -3.66
N PRO A 88 13.72 -7.15 -4.78
CA PRO A 88 14.69 -8.24 -4.75
C PRO A 88 15.99 -7.84 -4.05
N GLY A 89 16.33 -8.56 -2.97
CA GLY A 89 17.59 -8.40 -2.27
C GLY A 89 18.76 -9.04 -3.02
N THR A 90 19.98 -8.67 -2.64
CA THR A 90 21.21 -9.21 -3.24
C THR A 90 21.80 -10.41 -2.48
N VAL A 91 21.27 -10.71 -1.30
CA VAL A 91 21.71 -11.83 -0.45
C VAL A 91 20.68 -12.95 -0.51
N PRO A 92 21.05 -14.17 -0.97
CA PRO A 92 20.15 -15.31 -1.00
C PRO A 92 19.58 -15.65 0.39
N ASP A 93 18.34 -16.15 0.42
CA ASP A 93 17.66 -16.68 1.60
C ASP A 93 17.55 -15.71 2.79
N ARG A 94 17.65 -14.40 2.54
CA ARG A 94 17.44 -13.33 3.54
C ARG A 94 16.26 -12.47 3.12
N VAL A 95 15.29 -12.33 4.01
CA VAL A 95 14.07 -11.56 3.77
C VAL A 95 13.80 -10.67 4.98
N VAL A 96 13.44 -9.42 4.70
CA VAL A 96 12.82 -8.50 5.65
C VAL A 96 11.43 -8.19 5.12
N SER A 97 10.41 -8.35 5.95
CA SER A 97 9.03 -8.14 5.55
C SER A 97 8.35 -7.12 6.45
N PHE A 98 7.62 -6.19 5.84
CA PHE A 98 6.69 -5.30 6.52
C PHE A 98 5.29 -5.85 6.29
N VAL A 99 4.67 -6.36 7.34
CA VAL A 99 3.35 -7.01 7.29
C VAL A 99 2.38 -6.27 8.20
N GLY A 100 1.12 -6.16 7.81
CA GLY A 100 0.05 -5.61 8.66
C GLY A 100 -0.53 -4.27 8.21
N MET A 101 -0.29 -3.85 6.97
CA MET A 101 -1.04 -2.72 6.38
C MET A 101 -2.38 -3.26 5.88
N HIS A 102 -3.43 -3.10 6.69
CA HIS A 102 -4.80 -3.42 6.30
C HIS A 102 -5.48 -2.19 5.70
N MET A 103 -6.42 -2.41 4.78
CA MET A 103 -7.04 -1.35 3.99
C MET A 103 -8.53 -1.14 4.32
N ASP A 104 -9.13 -2.05 5.08
CA ASP A 104 -10.47 -1.88 5.62
C ASP A 104 -10.49 -0.79 6.70
N VAL A 105 -11.63 -0.13 6.83
CA VAL A 105 -11.83 0.95 7.80
C VAL A 105 -12.98 0.61 8.73
N VAL A 106 -12.96 1.22 9.92
CA VAL A 106 -14.11 1.14 10.83
C VAL A 106 -15.30 1.90 10.24
N PRO A 107 -16.53 1.50 10.61
CA PRO A 107 -17.72 2.21 10.17
C PRO A 107 -17.70 3.68 10.58
N ALA A 108 -18.18 4.53 9.66
CA ALA A 108 -18.33 5.96 9.90
C ALA A 108 -19.80 6.32 9.79
N ASN A 109 -20.40 6.73 10.92
CA ASN A 109 -21.78 7.16 11.01
C ASN A 109 -21.87 8.69 11.18
N PRO A 110 -22.27 9.44 10.14
CA PRO A 110 -22.39 10.90 10.22
C PRO A 110 -23.38 11.40 11.28
N ASP A 111 -24.39 10.57 11.62
CA ASP A 111 -25.41 10.93 12.61
C ASP A 111 -24.82 11.09 14.02
N ASP A 112 -23.66 10.48 14.29
CA ASP A 112 -22.98 10.58 15.59
C ASP A 112 -22.14 11.87 15.73
N TRP A 113 -21.93 12.63 14.64
CA TRP A 113 -21.00 13.76 14.60
C TRP A 113 -21.58 15.07 15.14
N VAL A 114 -22.91 15.17 15.29
CA VAL A 114 -23.63 16.38 15.69
C VAL A 114 -23.60 16.66 17.21
N SER A 115 -22.81 15.92 17.98
CA SER A 115 -22.71 16.06 19.44
C SER A 115 -21.40 16.70 19.96
N CYS A 116 -20.56 17.23 19.07
CA CYS A 116 -19.33 17.96 19.42
C CYS A 116 -19.51 19.48 19.45
#